data_AF-A0A932LN57-F1
#
_entry.id   AF-A0A932LN57-F1
#
_cell.length_a   1.000
_cell.length_b   1.000
_cell.length_c   1.000
_cell.angle_alpha   90.00
_cell.angle_beta   90.00
_cell.angle_gamma   90.00
#
_symmetry.space_group_name_H-M   'P 1'
#
loop_
_entity.id
_entity.type
_entity.pdbx_description
1 polymer ?
#
loop_
_entity_poly.entity_id
_entity_poly.type
_entity_poly.pdbx_seq_one_letter_code
_entity_poly.pdbx_strand_id
1 'polypeptide(L)'
;MYSGVQFKTRRQMFKDAACGFGYVALAGMLSNSSRAVAANPLAPRAPDLPPRAKRVIFLFMQGGPSHVDTFDPKDRLHKDNGQEFTFRNDRTRRDEKFKLMQSVPARPRT
;
A
#
# COMPACT_ATOMS: atom_id res chain seq x y z
N MET A 1 -26.90 -68.56 30.01
CA MET A 1 -27.57 -67.54 29.18
C MET A 1 -26.49 -66.57 28.70
N TYR A 2 -26.01 -66.71 27.47
CA TYR A 2 -24.96 -65.82 26.93
C TYR A 2 -25.61 -64.58 26.32
N SER A 3 -25.43 -63.43 26.98
CA SER A 3 -25.80 -62.11 26.47
C SER A 3 -24.82 -61.72 25.36
N GLY A 4 -25.27 -61.81 24.11
CA GLY A 4 -24.50 -61.40 22.94
C GLY A 4 -24.33 -59.87 22.89
N VAL A 5 -23.09 -59.41 22.77
CA VAL A 5 -22.78 -58.00 22.49
C VAL A 5 -23.25 -57.68 21.07
N GLN A 6 -24.27 -56.84 20.95
CA GLN A 6 -24.81 -56.40 19.66
C GLN A 6 -23.90 -55.31 19.06
N PHE A 7 -23.23 -55.63 17.95
CA PHE A 7 -22.42 -54.66 17.20
C PHE A 7 -23.32 -53.71 16.41
N LYS A 8 -23.24 -52.41 16.71
CA LYS A 8 -23.98 -51.39 15.94
C LYS A 8 -23.41 -51.29 14.52
N THR A 9 -24.29 -51.32 13.54
CA THR A 9 -23.92 -51.08 12.15
C THR A 9 -23.55 -49.62 11.94
N ARG A 10 -22.71 -49.31 10.95
CA ARG A 10 -22.30 -47.93 10.63
C ARG A 10 -23.50 -46.98 10.46
N ARG A 11 -24.58 -47.44 9.84
CA ARG A 11 -25.83 -46.66 9.69
C ARG A 11 -26.51 -46.35 11.02
N GLN A 12 -26.49 -47.28 11.98
CA GLN A 12 -27.04 -47.05 13.31
C GLN A 12 -26.20 -46.04 14.09
N MET A 13 -24.87 -46.08 13.97
CA MET A 13 -24.02 -45.03 14.55
C MET A 13 -24.33 -43.64 13.97
N PHE A 14 -24.52 -43.52 12.65
CA PHE A 14 -24.88 -42.24 12.04
C PHE A 14 -26.31 -41.76 12.40
N LYS A 15 -27.26 -42.67 12.62
CA LYS A 15 -28.61 -42.33 13.10
C LYS A 15 -28.59 -41.82 14.54
N ASP A 16 -27.86 -42.47 15.43
CA ASP A 16 -27.77 -42.09 16.85
C ASP A 16 -26.95 -40.78 17.02
N ALA A 17 -25.95 -40.56 16.16
CA ALA A 17 -25.13 -39.33 16.17
C ALA A 17 -25.82 -38.11 15.54
N ALA A 18 -27.00 -38.28 14.92
CA ALA A 18 -27.70 -37.20 14.21
C ALA A 18 -28.05 -36.00 15.12
N CYS A 19 -28.24 -36.23 16.43
CA CYS A 19 -28.51 -35.17 17.40
C CYS A 19 -27.26 -34.35 17.82
N GLY A 20 -26.04 -34.76 17.43
CA GLY A 20 -24.79 -34.10 17.86
C GLY A 20 -23.81 -33.77 16.72
N PHE A 21 -23.92 -34.44 15.58
CA PHE A 21 -23.00 -34.21 14.46
C PHE A 21 -23.11 -32.78 13.88
N GLY A 22 -24.33 -32.21 13.87
CA GLY A 22 -24.55 -30.82 13.47
C GLY A 22 -23.84 -29.81 14.39
N TYR A 23 -23.67 -30.13 15.68
CA TYR A 23 -22.94 -29.29 16.62
C TYR A 23 -21.44 -29.23 16.29
N VAL A 24 -20.85 -30.32 15.79
CA VAL A 24 -19.45 -30.33 15.33
C VAL A 24 -19.25 -29.40 14.13
N ALA A 25 -20.18 -29.42 13.17
CA ALA A 25 -20.15 -28.50 12.04
C ALA A 25 -20.31 -27.04 12.49
N LEU A 26 -21.25 -26.78 13.41
CA LEU A 26 -21.47 -25.44 13.97
C LEU A 26 -20.26 -24.94 14.76
N ALA A 27 -19.63 -25.79 15.57
CA ALA A 27 -18.40 -25.46 16.31
C ALA A 27 -17.23 -25.14 15.37
N GLY A 28 -17.11 -25.85 14.25
CA GLY A 28 -16.12 -25.56 13.21
C GLY A 28 -16.35 -24.20 12.54
N MET A 29 -17.61 -23.88 12.20
CA MET A 29 -17.98 -22.58 11.63
C MET A 29 -17.72 -21.43 12.62
N LEU A 30 -18.12 -21.59 13.88
CA LEU A 30 -17.96 -20.56 14.91
C LEU A 30 -16.48 -20.35 15.29
N SER A 31 -15.68 -21.41 15.29
CA SER A 31 -14.22 -21.33 15.43
C SER A 31 -13.59 -20.48 14.32
N ASN A 32 -14.01 -20.67 13.07
CA ASN A 32 -13.52 -19.85 11.95
C ASN A 32 -14.00 -18.39 12.04
N SER A 33 -15.25 -18.15 12.45
CA SER A 33 -15.76 -16.80 12.70
C SER A 33 -15.04 -16.11 13.87
N SER A 34 -14.66 -16.84 14.92
CA SER A 34 -13.91 -16.30 16.06
C SER A 34 -12.46 -15.93 15.69
N ARG A 35 -11.85 -16.65 14.74
CA ARG A 35 -10.53 -16.32 14.19
C ARG A 35 -10.52 -15.03 13.36
N ALA A 36 -11.66 -14.62 12.79
CA ALA A 36 -11.78 -13.36 12.07
C ALA A 36 -11.72 -12.12 13.00
N VAL A 37 -11.81 -12.30 14.32
CA VAL A 37 -11.74 -11.22 15.32
C VAL A 37 -10.30 -10.94 15.78
N ALA A 38 -9.31 -11.76 15.40
CA ALA A 38 -7.95 -11.65 15.92
C ALA A 38 -7.06 -10.60 15.25
N ALA A 39 -7.45 -10.05 14.10
CA ALA A 39 -6.68 -9.00 13.43
C ALA A 39 -7.46 -7.68 13.49
N ASN A 40 -7.10 -6.81 14.44
CA ASN A 40 -7.56 -5.43 14.42
C ASN A 40 -7.18 -4.83 13.05
N PRO A 41 -8.14 -4.46 12.18
CA PRO A 41 -7.84 -3.92 10.85
C PRO A 41 -7.12 -2.57 10.90
N LEU A 42 -7.10 -1.94 12.09
CA LEU A 42 -6.37 -0.71 12.39
C LEU A 42 -5.07 -0.99 13.17
N ALA A 43 -4.66 -2.25 13.30
CA ALA A 43 -3.37 -2.58 13.90
C ALA A 43 -2.24 -1.91 13.09
N PRO A 44 -1.28 -1.26 13.76
CA PRO A 44 -0.11 -0.71 13.08
C PRO A 44 0.62 -1.80 12.29
N ARG A 45 0.68 -1.64 10.97
CA ARG A 45 1.41 -2.55 10.08
C ARG A 45 2.87 -2.12 10.01
N ALA A 46 3.78 -3.08 10.08
CA ALA A 46 5.19 -2.81 9.83
C ALA A 46 5.37 -2.32 8.38
N PRO A 47 6.13 -1.24 8.13
CA PRO A 47 6.43 -0.78 6.79
C PRO A 47 7.28 -1.81 6.05
N ASP A 48 7.02 -2.01 4.76
CA ASP A 48 7.75 -2.98 3.93
C ASP A 48 9.22 -2.57 3.69
N LEU A 49 9.57 -1.30 3.95
CA LEU A 49 10.93 -0.75 3.81
C LEU A 49 11.45 -0.22 5.15
N PRO A 50 12.75 -0.42 5.46
CA PRO A 50 13.34 0.11 6.68
C PRO A 50 13.33 1.65 6.66
N PRO A 51 12.93 2.31 7.75
CA PRO A 51 12.90 3.77 7.81
C PRO A 51 14.33 4.31 7.75
N ARG A 52 14.65 5.05 6.67
CA ARG A 52 15.96 5.68 6.48
C ARG A 52 16.15 6.97 7.28
N ALA A 53 15.06 7.70 7.54
CA ALA A 53 15.09 8.98 8.24
C ALA A 53 14.42 8.85 9.61
N LYS A 54 15.08 9.40 10.65
CA LYS A 54 14.55 9.42 12.03
C LYS A 54 13.57 10.58 12.27
N ARG A 55 13.73 11.69 11.54
CA ARG A 55 12.94 12.93 11.67
C ARG A 55 12.80 13.59 10.31
N VAL A 56 11.62 14.12 10.01
CA VAL A 56 11.34 14.90 8.79
C VAL A 56 10.78 16.25 9.24
N ILE A 57 11.42 17.34 8.83
CA ILE A 57 10.93 18.71 9.04
C ILE A 57 10.50 19.22 7.68
N PHE A 58 9.23 19.60 7.54
CA PHE A 58 8.68 20.13 6.30
C PHE A 58 8.40 21.62 6.46
N LEU A 59 9.08 22.45 5.66
CA LEU A 59 9.01 23.90 5.74
C LEU A 59 8.32 24.45 4.50
N PHE A 60 7.22 25.19 4.68
CA PHE A 60 6.57 25.95 3.62
C PHE A 60 7.06 27.40 3.65
N MET A 61 7.96 27.74 2.75
CA MET A 61 8.48 29.10 2.60
C MET A 61 8.03 29.68 1.27
N GLN A 62 7.53 30.92 1.29
CA GLN A 62 7.25 31.65 0.06
C GLN A 62 8.58 31.94 -0.65
N GLY A 63 8.70 31.51 -1.91
CA GLY A 63 9.90 31.73 -2.73
C GLY A 63 11.03 30.71 -2.57
N GLY A 64 10.81 29.60 -1.86
CA GLY A 64 11.74 28.48 -1.87
C GLY A 64 11.74 27.76 -3.23
N PRO A 65 12.90 27.24 -3.70
CA PRO A 65 12.94 26.47 -4.94
C PRO A 65 12.06 25.23 -4.78
N SER A 66 11.23 24.94 -5.79
CA SER A 66 10.38 23.76 -5.72
C SER A 66 11.24 22.49 -5.75
N HIS A 67 10.71 21.39 -5.20
CA HIS A 67 11.37 20.09 -5.31
C HIS A 67 11.64 19.72 -6.78
N VAL A 68 10.71 20.10 -7.67
CA VAL A 68 10.79 19.90 -9.13
C VAL A 68 11.98 20.66 -9.71
N ASP A 69 12.26 21.86 -9.23
CA ASP A 69 13.36 22.69 -9.74
C ASP A 69 14.73 22.20 -9.25
N THR A 70 14.80 21.56 -8.08
CA THR A 70 16.07 21.35 -7.37
C THR A 70 16.75 20.01 -7.64
N PHE A 71 16.02 18.89 -7.67
CA PHE A 71 16.64 17.55 -7.58
C PHE A 71 16.29 16.58 -8.71
N ASP A 72 15.53 17.00 -9.71
CA ASP A 72 15.19 16.17 -10.87
C ASP A 72 16.11 16.48 -12.06
N PRO A 73 16.84 15.50 -12.62
CA PRO A 73 17.61 15.69 -13.84
C PRO A 73 16.71 16.07 -15.03
N LYS A 74 17.03 17.21 -15.68
CA LYS A 74 16.23 17.76 -16.79
C LYS A 74 16.98 17.60 -18.10
N ASP A 75 17.00 16.39 -18.65
CA ASP A 75 17.79 16.06 -19.84
C ASP A 75 17.45 16.94 -21.06
N ARG A 76 16.17 17.25 -21.26
CA ARG A 76 15.75 18.16 -22.35
C ARG A 76 16.27 19.58 -22.14
N LEU A 77 16.24 20.08 -20.91
CA LEU A 77 16.74 21.42 -20.59
C LEU A 77 18.25 21.52 -20.77
N HIS A 78 18.99 20.43 -20.54
CA HIS A 78 20.41 20.35 -20.87
C HIS A 78 20.68 20.34 -22.38
N LYS A 79 19.87 19.60 -23.16
CA LYS A 79 19.99 19.53 -24.62
C LYS A 79 19.65 20.86 -25.30
N ASP A 80 18.61 21.52 -24.82
CA ASP A 80 18.07 22.75 -25.42
C ASP A 80 18.65 24.01 -24.77
N ASN A 81 19.75 23.88 -24.03
CA ASN A 81 20.41 25.00 -23.36
C ASN A 81 20.81 26.09 -24.38
N GLY A 82 20.34 27.31 -24.12
CA GLY A 82 20.58 28.47 -24.98
C GLY A 82 19.63 28.62 -26.16
N GLN A 83 18.69 27.70 -26.38
CA GLN A 83 17.62 27.86 -27.38
C GLN A 83 16.53 28.82 -26.88
N GLU A 84 15.86 29.51 -27.80
CA GLU A 84 14.68 30.32 -27.49
C GLU A 84 13.46 29.41 -27.28
N PHE A 85 12.79 29.59 -26.15
CA PHE A 85 11.52 28.95 -25.85
C PHE A 85 10.42 29.99 -25.77
N THR A 86 9.30 29.70 -26.44
CA THR A 86 8.11 30.54 -26.42
C THR A 86 7.15 30.01 -25.37
N PHE A 87 6.85 30.82 -24.37
CA PHE A 87 5.87 30.50 -23.35
C PHE A 87 4.69 31.45 -23.43
N ARG A 88 3.48 30.88 -23.39
CA ARG A 88 2.26 31.66 -23.34
C ARG A 88 2.06 32.17 -21.92
N ASN A 89 2.20 33.48 -21.71
CA ASN A 89 1.92 34.07 -20.41
C ASN A 89 0.41 34.35 -20.29
N ASP A 90 -0.28 33.53 -19.50
CA ASP A 90 -1.73 33.64 -19.30
C ASP A 90 -2.16 34.96 -18.65
N ARG A 91 -1.27 35.63 -17.90
CA ARG A 91 -1.58 36.92 -17.24
C ARG A 91 -1.54 38.07 -18.23
N THR A 92 -0.52 38.09 -19.09
CA THR A 92 -0.33 39.18 -20.07
C THR A 92 -1.01 38.89 -21.41
N ARG A 93 -1.55 37.67 -21.60
CA ARG A 93 -2.10 37.15 -22.87
C ARG A 93 -1.15 37.35 -24.06
N ARG A 94 0.15 37.34 -23.79
CA ARG A 94 1.20 37.51 -24.79
C ARG A 94 2.14 36.32 -24.73
N ASP A 95 2.68 35.97 -25.89
CA ASP A 95 3.75 34.98 -25.98
C ASP A 95 5.06 35.68 -25.63
N GLU A 96 5.71 35.19 -24.58
CA GLU A 96 6.97 35.70 -24.10
C GLU A 96 8.07 34.74 -24.50
N LYS A 97 9.17 35.30 -25.01
CA LYS A 97 10.35 34.55 -25.39
C LYS A 97 11.37 34.64 -24.26
N PHE A 98 11.91 33.50 -23.88
CA PHE A 98 13.06 33.44 -23.00
C PHE A 98 14.07 32.42 -23.48
N LYS A 99 15.30 32.61 -23.06
CA LYS A 99 16.40 31.69 -23.35
C LYS A 99 16.38 30.58 -22.31
N LEU A 100 16.35 29.33 -22.76
CA LEU A 100 16.48 28.19 -21.87
C LEU A 100 17.86 28.19 -21.20
N MET A 101 17.87 28.10 -19.88
CA MET A 101 19.09 27.98 -19.09
C MET A 101 19.21 26.56 -18.57
N GLN A 102 20.41 25.99 -18.62
CA GLN A 102 20.70 24.71 -17.99
C GLN A 102 20.33 24.71 -16.50
N SER A 103 19.72 23.63 -16.03
CA SER A 103 19.52 23.43 -14.59
C SER A 103 20.83 23.20 -13.88
N VAL A 104 20.88 23.54 -12.58
CA VAL A 104 21.98 23.19 -11.69
C VAL A 104 22.17 21.67 -11.73
N PRO A 105 23.40 21.15 -11.87
CA PRO A 105 23.64 19.72 -11.92
C PRO A 105 23.16 19.06 -10.63
N ALA A 106 22.35 18.00 -10.76
CA ALA A 106 21.91 17.22 -9.62
C ALA A 106 23.13 16.59 -8.93
N ARG A 107 23.26 16.78 -7.61
CA ARG A 107 24.33 16.15 -6.83
C ARG A 107 24.16 14.61 -6.90
N PRO A 108 25.21 13.83 -7.18
CA PRO A 108 25.11 12.37 -7.20
C PRO A 108 24.63 11.86 -5.83
N ARG A 109 23.65 10.95 -5.84
CA ARG A 109 23.23 10.26 -4.61
C ARG A 109 24.39 9.36 -4.19
N THR A 110 25.05 9.72 -3.10
CA THR A 110 25.97 8.84 -2.35
C THR A 110 25.19 8.14 -1.24
#